data_AF-A0A0M0JGB2-F1
#
_entry.id   AF-A0A0M0JGB2-F1
#
_cell.length_a   1.000
_cell.length_b   1.000
_cell.length_c   1.000
_cell.angle_alpha   90.00
_cell.angle_beta   90.00
_cell.angle_gamma   90.00
#
_symmetry.space_group_name_H-M   'P 1'
#
loop_
_entity.id
_entity.type
_entity.pdbx_description
1 polymer ?
#
loop_
_entity_poly.entity_id
_entity_poly.type
_entity_poly.pdbx_seq_one_letter_code
_entity_poly.pdbx_strand_id
1 'polypeptide(L)'
;MQVSNDDNSFECHIRLNEVRSAQFATKDTPDGRTLRIVRLLGEERAPLLSAILHPDEGEEVDESAIKYWEGLRERFGDDVELALDEDE
;
A
#
# COMPACT_ATOMS: atom_id res chain seq x y z
N MET A 1 0.57 11.51 7.59
CA MET A 1 1.33 10.36 8.13
C MET A 1 2.79 10.51 7.70
N GLN A 2 3.75 10.25 8.59
CA GLN A 2 5.18 10.22 8.29
C GLN A 2 5.62 8.75 8.26
N VAL A 3 6.32 8.35 7.19
CA VAL A 3 6.98 7.04 7.10
C VAL A 3 8.47 7.32 6.90
N SER A 4 9.31 6.83 7.81
CA SER A 4 10.77 6.95 7.77
C SER A 4 11.42 5.57 7.73
N ASN A 5 12.55 5.46 7.03
CA ASN A 5 13.43 4.30 7.14
C ASN A 5 14.27 4.40 8.43
N ASP A 6 14.69 3.27 8.99
CA ASP A 6 15.48 3.19 10.22
C ASP A 6 16.82 3.95 10.13
N ASP A 7 17.35 4.13 8.92
CA ASP A 7 18.59 4.87 8.64
C ASP A 7 18.38 6.36 8.33
N ASN A 8 17.13 6.86 8.37
CA ASN A 8 16.73 8.23 7.99
C ASN A 8 17.18 8.68 6.59
N SER A 9 17.51 7.76 5.68
CA SER A 9 17.90 8.10 4.29
C SER A 9 16.72 8.54 3.42
N PHE A 10 15.50 8.29 3.91
CA PHE A 10 14.27 8.58 3.20
C PHE A 10 13.17 9.04 4.16
N GLU A 11 12.41 10.04 3.70
CA GLU A 11 11.23 10.56 4.37
C GLU A 11 10.08 10.67 3.38
N CYS A 12 8.91 10.15 3.75
CA CYS A 12 7.68 10.25 2.98
C CYS A 12 6.58 10.95 3.78
N HIS A 13 5.97 11.97 3.16
CA HIS A 13 4.81 12.68 3.70
C HIS A 13 3.59 12.50 2.80
N ILE A 14 2.47 12.11 3.39
CA ILE A 14 1.19 11.98 2.70
C ILE A 14 0.14 12.77 3.45
N ARG A 15 -0.60 13.60 2.70
CA ARG A 15 -1.76 14.34 3.15
C ARG A 15 -2.98 13.42 3.18
N LEU A 16 -3.38 12.99 4.37
CA LEU A 16 -4.45 12.01 4.53
C LEU A 16 -5.82 12.56 4.10
N ASN A 17 -6.04 13.87 4.22
CA ASN A 17 -7.25 14.55 3.77
C ASN A 17 -7.44 14.54 2.25
N GLU A 18 -6.39 14.22 1.48
CA GLU A 18 -6.44 14.06 0.02
C GLU A 18 -6.71 12.59 -0.39
N VAL A 19 -6.60 11.63 0.55
CA VAL A 19 -6.86 10.21 0.27
C VAL A 19 -8.36 9.96 0.33
N ARG A 20 -8.91 9.39 -0.75
CA ARG A 20 -10.32 9.01 -0.89
C ARG A 20 -10.54 7.52 -0.70
N SER A 21 -9.63 6.69 -1.19
CA SER A 21 -9.72 5.25 -1.01
C SER A 21 -8.36 4.56 -0.93
N ALA A 22 -8.36 3.32 -0.45
CA ALA A 22 -7.22 2.44 -0.45
C ALA A 22 -7.54 1.14 -1.21
N GLN A 23 -6.62 0.68 -2.05
CA GLN A 23 -6.80 -0.52 -2.88
C GLN A 23 -5.67 -1.53 -2.65
N PHE A 24 -6.06 -2.78 -2.41
CA PHE A 24 -5.15 -3.93 -2.47
C PHE A 24 -5.12 -4.47 -3.90
N ALA A 25 -3.92 -4.58 -4.48
CA ALA A 25 -3.74 -5.05 -5.85
C ALA A 25 -2.61 -6.06 -5.94
N THR A 26 -2.76 -7.04 -6.84
CA THR A 26 -1.69 -7.94 -7.26
C THR A 26 -1.32 -7.70 -8.70
N LYS A 27 -0.04 -7.91 -9.05
CA LYS A 27 0.43 -7.84 -10.44
C LYS A 27 1.51 -8.87 -10.67
N ASP A 28 1.28 -9.77 -11.61
CA ASP A 28 2.30 -10.72 -12.04
C ASP A 28 3.31 -10.02 -12.95
N THR A 29 4.59 -10.27 -12.70
CA THR A 29 5.71 -9.73 -13.47
C THR A 29 6.23 -10.78 -14.45
N PRO A 30 6.87 -10.36 -15.56
CA PRO A 30 7.36 -11.30 -16.60
C PRO A 30 8.38 -12.33 -16.11
N ASP A 31 9.01 -12.08 -14.97
CA ASP A 31 9.95 -12.99 -14.29
C ASP A 31 9.26 -14.04 -13.41
N GLY A 32 7.92 -14.10 -13.41
CA GLY A 32 7.12 -15.09 -12.69
C GLY A 32 6.82 -14.74 -11.23
N ARG A 33 7.18 -13.54 -10.76
CA ARG A 33 6.85 -13.07 -9.41
C ARG A 33 5.49 -12.37 -9.37
N THR A 34 4.81 -12.42 -8.23
CA THR A 34 3.57 -11.67 -7.99
C THR A 34 3.85 -10.51 -7.04
N LEU A 35 3.71 -9.29 -7.54
CA LEU A 35 3.74 -8.08 -6.72
C LEU A 35 2.46 -7.99 -5.90
N ARG A 36 2.60 -7.56 -4.65
CA ARG A 36 1.51 -7.24 -3.72
C ARG A 36 1.60 -5.77 -3.37
N ILE A 37 0.55 -5.02 -3.67
CA ILE A 37 0.55 -3.56 -3.69
C ILE A 37 -0.60 -3.04 -2.84
N VAL A 38 -0.34 -2.04 -2.02
CA VAL A 38 -1.36 -1.18 -1.41
C VAL A 38 -1.28 0.19 -2.07
N ARG A 39 -2.38 0.66 -2.64
CA ARG A 39 -2.49 1.99 -3.26
C ARG A 39 -3.33 2.90 -2.40
N LEU A 40 -2.85 4.11 -2.16
CA LEU A 40 -3.67 5.21 -1.67
C LEU A 40 -4.11 6.03 -2.88
N LEU A 41 -5.41 6.20 -3.04
CA LEU A 41 -6.02 6.86 -4.18
C LEU A 41 -6.69 8.15 -3.71
N GLY A 42 -6.50 9.22 -4.47
CA GLY A 42 -7.17 10.51 -4.29
C GLY A 42 -8.41 10.63 -5.16
N GLU A 43 -8.75 11.87 -5.51
CA GLU A 43 -9.88 12.17 -6.40
C GLU A 43 -9.72 11.49 -7.76
N GLU A 44 -10.86 11.12 -8.36
CA GLU A 44 -10.91 10.41 -9.66
C GLU A 44 -10.10 9.10 -9.69
N ARG A 45 -9.82 8.51 -8.52
CA ARG A 45 -8.97 7.32 -8.33
C ARG A 45 -7.51 7.54 -8.76
N ALA A 46 -7.02 8.77 -8.75
CA ALA A 46 -5.63 9.09 -9.04
C ALA A 46 -4.70 8.53 -7.94
N PRO A 47 -3.61 7.81 -8.29
CA PRO A 47 -2.71 7.24 -7.28
C PRO A 47 -1.86 8.32 -6.61
N LEU A 48 -1.96 8.41 -5.28
CA LEU A 48 -1.14 9.30 -4.44
C LEU A 48 0.10 8.58 -3.89
N LEU A 49 -0.05 7.30 -3.54
CA LEU A 49 1.05 6.42 -3.10
C LEU A 49 0.79 5.00 -3.59
N SER A 50 1.86 4.29 -3.95
CA SER A 50 1.85 2.82 -4.06
C SER A 50 2.94 2.25 -3.17
N ALA A 51 2.55 1.49 -2.16
CA ALA A 51 3.45 0.71 -1.33
C ALA A 51 3.47 -0.73 -1.86
N ILE A 52 4.66 -1.24 -2.18
CA ILE A 52 4.85 -2.58 -2.74
C ILE A 52 5.58 -3.40 -1.69
N LEU A 53 5.07 -4.60 -1.40
CA LEU A 53 5.80 -5.57 -0.59
C LEU A 53 6.99 -6.07 -1.40
N HIS A 54 8.19 -5.63 -1.01
CA HIS A 54 9.44 -5.90 -1.70
C HIS A 54 10.31 -6.83 -0.83
N PRO A 55 10.96 -7.85 -1.39
CA PRO A 55 11.91 -8.68 -0.65
C PRO A 55 13.20 -7.91 -0.39
N ASP A 56 14.04 -8.39 0.52
CA ASP A 56 15.42 -7.92 0.58
C ASP A 56 16.19 -8.35 -0.68
N GLU A 57 17.31 -7.68 -0.97
CA GLU A 57 18.04 -7.88 -2.21
C GLU A 57 18.53 -9.34 -2.33
N GLY A 58 18.10 -10.02 -3.40
CA GLY A 58 18.47 -11.41 -3.68
C GLY A 58 17.58 -12.45 -2.99
N GLU A 59 16.54 -12.05 -2.26
CA GLU A 59 15.65 -12.95 -1.53
C GLU A 59 14.25 -13.05 -2.16
N GLU A 60 13.50 -14.06 -1.71
CA GLU A 60 12.05 -14.13 -1.93
C GLU A 60 11.31 -13.35 -0.85
N VAL A 61 10.07 -12.94 -1.13
CA VAL A 61 9.26 -12.24 -0.13
C VAL A 61 8.91 -13.21 0.99
N ASP A 62 9.15 -12.81 2.24
CA ASP A 62 8.79 -13.58 3.43
C ASP A 62 7.30 -13.98 3.40
N GLU A 63 7.03 -15.29 3.53
CA GLU A 63 5.68 -15.84 3.60
C GLU A 63 4.83 -15.23 4.71
N SER A 64 5.43 -14.86 5.84
CA SER A 64 4.74 -14.23 6.96
C SER A 64 4.25 -12.83 6.58
N ALA A 65 5.03 -12.08 5.81
CA ALA A 65 4.66 -10.78 5.28
C ALA A 65 3.57 -10.89 4.21
N ILE A 66 3.63 -11.94 3.37
CA ILE A 66 2.56 -12.27 2.41
C ILE A 66 1.24 -12.56 3.15
N LYS A 67 1.27 -13.45 4.15
CA LYS A 67 0.08 -13.82 4.94
C LYS A 67 -0.49 -12.61 5.68
N TYR A 68 0.37 -11.73 6.17
CA TYR A 68 -0.06 -10.48 6.80
C TYR A 68 -0.77 -9.56 5.80
N TRP A 69 -0.20 -9.37 4.61
CA TRP A 69 -0.82 -8.60 3.54
C TRP A 69 -2.18 -9.18 3.13
N GLU A 70 -2.27 -10.50 2.99
CA GLU A 70 -3.52 -11.21 2.67
C GLU A 70 -4.56 -11.04 3.78
N GLY A 71 -4.15 -11.10 5.05
CA GLY A 71 -5.05 -10.87 6.19
C GLY A 71 -5.57 -9.42 6.25
N LEU A 72 -4.76 -8.43 5.88
CA LEU A 72 -5.22 -7.04 5.75
C LEU A 72 -6.25 -6.91 4.63
N ARG A 73 -5.95 -7.49 3.46
CA ARG A 73 -6.87 -7.52 2.31
C ARG A 73 -8.19 -8.19 2.66
N GLU A 74 -8.16 -9.34 3.32
CA GLU A 74 -9.38 -10.06 3.75
C GLU A 74 -10.20 -9.24 4.75
N ARG A 75 -9.53 -8.59 5.69
CA ARG A 75 -10.17 -7.79 6.74
C ARG A 75 -10.90 -6.56 6.21
N PHE A 76 -10.30 -5.85 5.26
CA PHE A 76 -10.81 -4.56 4.79
C PHE A 76 -11.51 -4.65 3.43
N GLY A 77 -11.22 -5.67 2.64
CA GLY A 77 -11.67 -5.79 1.25
C GLY A 77 -10.64 -5.26 0.25
N ASP A 78 -10.88 -5.53 -1.03
CA ASP A 78 -9.97 -5.18 -2.13
C ASP A 78 -9.91 -3.67 -2.40
N ASP A 79 -11.00 -2.96 -2.13
CA ASP A 79 -11.16 -1.52 -2.30
C ASP A 79 -11.92 -0.96 -1.10
N VAL A 80 -11.34 0.04 -0.45
CA VAL A 80 -11.84 0.63 0.79
C VAL A 80 -12.00 2.13 0.59
N GLU A 81 -13.25 2.58 0.56
CA GLU A 81 -13.56 4.01 0.60
C GLU A 81 -13.31 4.54 2.02
N LEU A 82 -12.53 5.61 2.13
CA LEU A 82 -12.26 6.27 3.40
C LEU A 82 -13.33 7.34 3.61
N ALA A 83 -14.06 7.24 4.72
CA ALA A 83 -14.94 8.32 5.14
C ALA A 83 -14.08 9.55 5.41
N LEU A 84 -14.34 10.64 4.68
CA LEU A 84 -13.84 11.95 5.06
C LEU A 84 -14.80 12.43 6.14
N ASP A 85 -14.29 12.66 7.34
CA ASP A 85 -15.05 13.43 8.32
C ASP A 85 -15.30 14.81 7.67
N GLU A 86 -16.56 15.11 7.40
CA GLU A 86 -16.96 16.47 7.02
C GLU A 86 -16.75 17.32 8.28
N ASP A 87 -15.67 18.10 8.30
CA ASP A 87 -15.43 19.09 9.35
C ASP A 87 -16.68 20.02 9.43
N GLU A 88 -17.44 19.92 10.53
CA GLU A 88 -18.45 20.91 10.97
C GLU A 88 -17.80 22.24 11.37
#